data_AF-A0AAV8UEQ2-F1
#
_entry.id   AF-A0AAV8UEQ2-F1
#
_cell.length_a   1.000
_cell.length_b   1.000
_cell.length_c   1.000
_cell.angle_alpha   90.00
_cell.angle_beta   90.00
_cell.angle_gamma   90.00
#
_symmetry.space_group_name_H-M   'P 1'
#
loop_
_entity.id
_entity.type
_entity.pdbx_description
1 polymer ?
#
loop_
_entity_poly.entity_id
_entity_poly.type
_entity_poly.pdbx_seq_one_letter_code
_entity_poly.pdbx_strand_id
1 'polypeptide(L)'
;MALLAKPFSFLYHSLPLITILVTFALPANCADFTNLVYKGCANQNFQDPSGVYSQNLKNLFDTLVSQSSQKGFSTSTSGDSQASITGLYQCRGDLTTAQCYTCVSKIPETVEKLCGKVIAARVQLSGCYLKYEVIGFKQASETDLLYKVCGSTQASGTEFEQRRDSAFNAVVSGVQSGNGSFYTGAYESVFVLGQCEGDLSRSDCGNCVKSAVESVKTQCSDSISAQVYLNKCYISYSYYPNGVASISSASGVGTRQHTQRTVAIAVGGVAALGFLIVCLMFVKSVAKKRRGKHDGWN
;
A
#
# COMPACT_ATOMS: atom_id res chain seq x y z
N MET A 1 -44.67 -74.28 1.84
CA MET A 1 -44.29 -74.26 3.26
C MET A 1 -43.27 -73.16 3.47
N ALA A 2 -43.62 -72.21 4.36
CA ALA A 2 -42.76 -71.58 5.38
C ALA A 2 -41.34 -72.20 5.56
N LEU A 3 -40.27 -71.51 5.95
CA LEU A 3 -40.02 -70.23 6.62
C LEU A 3 -38.47 -70.05 6.76
N LEU A 4 -38.02 -68.83 7.10
CA LEU A 4 -36.76 -68.47 7.83
C LEU A 4 -35.40 -68.64 7.10
N ALA A 5 -34.37 -67.78 7.20
CA ALA A 5 -34.13 -66.47 7.82
C ALA A 5 -32.78 -65.87 7.29
N LYS A 6 -32.72 -64.53 7.11
CA LYS A 6 -31.63 -63.49 7.24
C LYS A 6 -30.12 -63.85 7.09
N PRO A 7 -29.19 -62.86 6.94
CA PRO A 7 -29.26 -61.49 6.38
C PRO A 7 -28.16 -61.23 5.31
N PHE A 8 -28.36 -60.25 4.40
CA PHE A 8 -27.28 -59.76 3.52
C PHE A 8 -26.65 -58.49 4.11
N SER A 9 -25.33 -58.54 4.30
CA SER A 9 -24.49 -57.44 4.79
C SER A 9 -24.60 -56.18 3.93
N PHE A 10 -24.78 -55.04 4.60
CA PHE A 10 -24.57 -53.72 4.04
C PHE A 10 -23.08 -53.48 3.78
N LEU A 11 -22.68 -53.41 2.52
CA LEU A 11 -21.43 -52.78 2.08
C LEU A 11 -21.81 -51.51 1.32
N TYR A 12 -21.87 -50.38 2.02
CA TYR A 12 -21.88 -49.05 1.39
C TYR A 12 -20.50 -48.43 1.53
N HIS A 13 -19.82 -48.30 0.39
CA HIS A 13 -18.54 -47.61 0.22
C HIS A 13 -18.61 -46.17 0.75
N SER A 14 -17.79 -45.85 1.75
CA SER A 14 -17.50 -44.49 2.17
C SER A 14 -16.40 -43.90 1.28
N LEU A 15 -16.76 -43.08 0.29
CA LEU A 15 -15.82 -42.14 -0.34
C LEU A 15 -15.81 -40.84 0.48
N PRO A 16 -14.67 -40.38 1.03
CA PRO A 16 -14.60 -39.06 1.64
C PRO A 16 -14.52 -38.01 0.52
N LEU A 17 -15.58 -37.24 0.35
CA LEU A 17 -15.60 -36.06 -0.51
C LEU A 17 -14.76 -34.97 0.16
N ILE A 18 -13.46 -34.89 -0.18
CA ILE A 18 -12.60 -33.78 0.22
C ILE A 18 -13.08 -32.54 -0.54
N THR A 19 -13.97 -31.76 0.07
CA THR A 19 -14.29 -30.41 -0.40
C THR A 19 -13.11 -29.50 -0.10
N ILE A 20 -12.26 -29.28 -1.11
CA ILE A 20 -11.28 -28.20 -1.10
C ILE A 20 -12.06 -26.90 -1.10
N LEU A 21 -12.17 -26.27 0.07
CA LEU A 21 -12.69 -24.92 0.20
C LEU A 21 -11.64 -23.95 -0.35
N VAL A 22 -11.63 -23.73 -1.66
CA VAL A 22 -10.88 -22.62 -2.27
C VAL A 22 -11.58 -21.35 -1.84
N THR A 23 -11.15 -20.76 -0.72
CA THR A 23 -11.50 -19.38 -0.39
C THR A 23 -10.84 -18.49 -1.43
N PHE A 24 -11.59 -18.18 -2.50
CA PHE A 24 -11.29 -17.04 -3.34
C PHE A 24 -11.39 -15.81 -2.45
N ALA A 25 -10.26 -15.40 -1.88
CA ALA A 25 -10.11 -14.06 -1.36
C ALA A 25 -10.34 -13.14 -2.56
N LEU A 26 -11.47 -12.42 -2.54
CA LEU A 26 -11.66 -11.26 -3.42
C LEU A 26 -10.39 -10.42 -3.31
N PRO A 27 -9.78 -9.98 -4.42
CA PRO A 27 -8.65 -9.08 -4.31
C PRO A 27 -9.16 -7.85 -3.56
N ALA A 28 -8.66 -7.66 -2.33
CA ALA A 28 -8.68 -6.33 -1.76
C ALA A 28 -8.03 -5.44 -2.81
N ASN A 29 -8.68 -4.32 -3.17
CA ASN A 29 -8.01 -3.27 -3.92
C ASN A 29 -6.88 -2.73 -3.04
N CYS A 30 -5.78 -3.46 -2.97
CA CYS A 30 -4.54 -2.98 -2.39
C CYS A 30 -4.15 -1.78 -3.25
N ALA A 31 -4.09 -0.61 -2.63
CA ALA A 31 -3.51 0.55 -3.28
C ALA A 31 -2.13 0.16 -3.81
N ASP A 32 -1.92 0.32 -5.12
CA ASP A 32 -0.65 -0.04 -5.74
C ASP A 32 0.43 0.94 -5.29
N PHE A 33 1.37 0.43 -4.49
CA PHE A 33 2.48 1.16 -3.90
C PHE A 33 3.79 0.99 -4.71
N THR A 34 3.73 0.39 -5.90
CA THR A 34 4.90 0.09 -6.74
C THR A 34 4.91 0.84 -8.07
N ASN A 35 3.85 1.59 -8.40
CA ASN A 35 3.80 2.39 -9.62
C ASN A 35 4.87 3.49 -9.62
N LEU A 36 5.53 3.66 -10.77
CA LEU A 36 6.50 4.73 -10.98
C LEU A 36 5.80 6.09 -10.92
N VAL A 37 6.33 6.98 -10.08
CA VAL A 37 5.90 8.39 -10.00
C VAL A 37 6.83 9.25 -10.85
N TYR A 38 8.14 9.20 -10.55
CA TYR A 38 9.16 9.87 -11.34
C TYR A 38 10.54 9.24 -11.13
N LYS A 39 11.47 9.59 -12.02
CA LYS A 39 12.89 9.23 -11.92
C LYS A 39 13.79 10.41 -12.24
N GLY A 40 14.94 10.46 -11.61
CA GLY A 40 16.04 11.37 -11.91
C GLY A 40 17.32 10.58 -12.11
N CYS A 41 18.05 10.84 -13.20
CA CYS A 41 19.32 10.18 -13.51
C CYS A 41 20.37 11.28 -13.70
N ALA A 42 21.59 11.06 -13.21
CA ALA A 42 22.72 11.91 -13.58
C ALA A 42 22.99 11.81 -15.09
N ASN A 43 23.51 12.90 -15.67
CA ASN A 43 23.93 12.91 -17.07
C ASN A 43 25.27 12.18 -17.28
N GLN A 44 26.01 11.96 -16.20
CA GLN A 44 27.30 11.27 -16.22
C GLN A 44 27.13 9.78 -15.94
N ASN A 45 27.77 8.97 -16.78
CA ASN A 45 27.89 7.53 -16.60
C ASN A 45 29.09 7.18 -15.75
N PHE A 46 29.04 6.01 -15.11
CA PHE A 46 30.23 5.45 -14.47
C PHE A 46 31.35 5.24 -15.49
N GLN A 47 32.57 5.60 -15.10
CA GLN A 47 33.79 5.14 -15.77
C GLN A 47 34.24 3.88 -15.03
N ASP A 48 33.76 2.72 -15.48
CA ASP A 48 33.86 1.46 -14.72
C ASP A 48 34.50 0.32 -15.53
N PRO A 49 35.75 0.47 -16.02
CA PRO A 49 36.40 -0.57 -16.82
C PRO A 49 36.69 -1.85 -16.00
N SER A 50 36.88 -1.72 -14.69
CA SER A 50 37.16 -2.84 -13.78
C SER A 50 35.89 -3.43 -13.11
N GLY A 51 34.72 -2.81 -13.31
CA GLY A 51 33.45 -3.28 -12.73
C GLY A 51 33.24 -2.94 -11.25
N VAL A 52 34.16 -2.18 -10.63
CA VAL A 52 34.13 -1.84 -9.20
C VAL A 52 32.90 -1.01 -8.84
N TYR A 53 32.53 -0.01 -9.63
CA TYR A 53 31.34 0.79 -9.35
C TYR A 53 30.06 -0.03 -9.48
N SER A 54 29.98 -0.88 -10.52
CA SER A 54 28.84 -1.79 -10.71
C SER A 54 28.69 -2.74 -9.52
N GLN A 55 29.81 -3.27 -9.00
CA GLN A 55 29.78 -4.16 -7.83
C GLN A 55 29.38 -3.42 -6.55
N ASN A 56 29.92 -2.23 -6.30
CA ASN A 56 29.57 -1.41 -5.13
C ASN A 56 28.10 -0.99 -5.16
N LEU A 57 27.57 -0.62 -6.33
CA LEU A 57 26.17 -0.28 -6.49
C LEU A 57 25.26 -1.49 -6.22
N LYS A 58 25.63 -2.67 -6.70
CA LYS A 58 24.91 -3.91 -6.41
C LYS A 58 24.89 -4.19 -4.90
N ASN A 59 26.04 -4.13 -4.24
CA ASN A 59 26.16 -4.36 -2.79
C ASN A 59 25.34 -3.35 -1.98
N LEU A 60 25.31 -2.08 -2.42
CA LEU A 60 24.48 -1.03 -1.82
C LEU A 60 22.99 -1.38 -1.95
N PHE A 61 22.52 -1.75 -3.14
CA PHE A 61 21.12 -2.16 -3.35
C PHE A 61 20.75 -3.38 -2.51
N ASP A 62 21.58 -4.42 -2.48
CA ASP A 62 21.34 -5.62 -1.68
C ASP A 62 21.19 -5.26 -0.19
N THR A 63 22.03 -4.36 0.31
CA THR A 63 21.98 -3.89 1.70
C THR A 63 20.71 -3.09 1.99
N LEU A 64 20.37 -2.12 1.15
CA LEU A 64 19.18 -1.28 1.32
C LEU A 64 17.88 -2.10 1.21
N VAL A 65 17.79 -3.01 0.23
CA VAL A 65 16.66 -3.93 0.07
C VAL A 65 16.54 -4.83 1.30
N SER A 66 17.63 -5.42 1.78
CA SER A 66 17.61 -6.24 3.00
C SER A 66 17.10 -5.45 4.21
N GLN A 67 17.60 -4.24 4.43
CA GLN A 67 17.19 -3.39 5.55
C GLN A 67 15.72 -2.95 5.50
N SER A 68 15.13 -2.83 4.31
CA SER A 68 13.72 -2.45 4.13
C SER A 68 12.72 -3.47 4.69
N SER A 69 13.16 -4.70 4.96
CA SER A 69 12.37 -5.71 5.66
C SER A 69 12.21 -5.43 7.17
N GLN A 70 13.00 -4.51 7.73
CA GLN A 70 13.05 -4.23 9.18
C GLN A 70 12.62 -2.81 9.55
N LYS A 71 12.88 -1.83 8.69
CA LYS A 71 12.60 -0.41 8.95
C LYS A 71 12.17 0.31 7.67
N GLY A 72 11.49 1.44 7.83
CA GLY A 72 10.95 2.23 6.71
C GLY A 72 11.94 3.22 6.10
N PHE A 73 13.11 3.42 6.72
CA PHE A 73 14.16 4.32 6.27
C PHE A 73 15.52 3.75 6.65
N SER A 74 16.49 3.86 5.74
CA SER A 74 17.88 3.57 6.05
C SER A 74 18.81 4.23 5.04
N THR A 75 20.00 4.56 5.50
CA THR A 75 21.15 4.97 4.68
C THR A 75 22.20 3.85 4.69
N SER A 76 23.00 3.78 3.64
CA SER A 76 24.13 2.86 3.55
C SER A 76 25.18 3.40 2.57
N THR A 77 26.40 2.92 2.72
CA THR A 77 27.53 3.23 1.84
C THR A 77 28.22 1.92 1.47
N SER A 78 28.64 1.79 0.21
CA SER A 78 29.38 0.63 -0.29
C SER A 78 30.62 1.05 -1.07
N GLY A 79 31.72 0.32 -0.87
CA GLY A 79 33.02 0.60 -1.49
C GLY A 79 33.88 1.58 -0.70
N ASP A 80 35.16 1.66 -1.07
CA ASP A 80 36.17 2.44 -0.35
C ASP A 80 36.66 3.65 -1.18
N SER A 81 37.04 4.73 -0.50
CA SER A 81 37.69 5.92 -1.09
C SER A 81 36.94 6.49 -2.31
N GLN A 82 37.57 6.59 -3.47
CA GLN A 82 37.03 7.16 -4.70
C GLN A 82 35.88 6.36 -5.32
N ALA A 83 35.78 5.06 -5.05
CA ALA A 83 34.73 4.20 -5.63
C ALA A 83 33.51 4.03 -4.71
N SER A 84 33.44 4.81 -3.64
CA SER A 84 32.38 4.70 -2.63
C SER A 84 31.08 5.31 -3.15
N ILE A 85 29.97 4.61 -2.91
CA ILE A 85 28.62 5.00 -3.31
C ILE A 85 27.75 5.02 -2.06
N THR A 86 27.09 6.16 -1.81
CA THR A 86 26.14 6.31 -0.72
C THR A 86 24.73 6.29 -1.27
N GLY A 87 23.80 5.74 -0.52
CA GLY A 87 22.40 5.75 -0.88
C GLY A 87 21.48 5.56 0.31
N LEU A 88 20.19 5.73 0.04
CA LEU A 88 19.15 5.55 1.03
C LEU A 88 17.85 5.13 0.36
N TYR A 89 16.97 4.53 1.15
CA TYR A 89 15.56 4.40 0.79
C TYR A 89 14.67 5.02 1.86
N GLN A 90 13.46 5.38 1.45
CA GLN A 90 12.40 5.84 2.33
C GLN A 90 11.07 5.26 1.81
N CYS A 91 10.44 4.43 2.63
CA CYS A 91 9.09 3.94 2.42
C CYS A 91 8.06 4.93 2.97
N ARG A 92 6.85 4.90 2.43
CA ARG A 92 5.71 5.66 2.94
C ARG A 92 5.35 5.16 4.34
N GLY A 93 5.05 6.08 5.24
CA GLY A 93 4.98 5.77 6.68
C GLY A 93 3.80 4.90 7.10
N ASP A 94 2.82 4.69 6.22
CA ASP A 94 1.66 3.81 6.41
C ASP A 94 1.90 2.38 5.90
N LEU A 95 3.06 2.08 5.31
CA LEU A 95 3.38 0.74 4.81
C LEU A 95 3.91 -0.15 5.93
N THR A 96 3.48 -1.42 5.90
CA THR A 96 4.13 -2.49 6.66
C THR A 96 5.54 -2.72 6.12
N THR A 97 6.44 -3.32 6.93
CA THR A 97 7.80 -3.66 6.47
C THR A 97 7.81 -4.63 5.29
N ALA A 98 6.82 -5.52 5.18
CA ALA A 98 6.67 -6.41 4.02
C ALA A 98 6.31 -5.64 2.74
N GLN A 99 5.42 -4.64 2.83
CA GLN A 99 5.09 -3.75 1.70
C GLN A 99 6.27 -2.84 1.35
N CYS A 100 6.99 -2.34 2.35
CA CYS A 100 8.21 -1.56 2.17
C CYS A 100 9.27 -2.36 1.41
N TYR A 101 9.55 -3.59 1.84
CA TYR A 101 10.44 -4.52 1.14
C TYR A 101 10.02 -4.78 -0.31
N THR A 102 8.73 -5.04 -0.53
CA THR A 102 8.17 -5.25 -1.86
C THR A 102 8.36 -4.02 -2.75
N CYS A 103 8.20 -2.81 -2.20
CA CYS A 103 8.40 -1.57 -2.94
C CYS A 103 9.87 -1.35 -3.28
N VAL A 104 10.76 -1.41 -2.29
CA VAL A 104 12.19 -1.10 -2.45
C VAL A 104 12.88 -2.13 -3.36
N SER A 105 12.49 -3.40 -3.29
CA SER A 105 13.04 -4.47 -4.16
C SER A 105 12.77 -4.27 -5.66
N LYS A 106 11.79 -3.43 -6.05
CA LYS A 106 11.55 -3.08 -7.45
C LYS A 106 12.50 -2.02 -8.00
N ILE A 107 13.13 -1.24 -7.13
CA ILE A 107 13.89 -0.08 -7.56
C ILE A 107 15.19 -0.44 -8.32
N PRO A 108 16.00 -1.44 -7.92
CA PRO A 108 17.24 -1.77 -8.64
C PRO A 108 17.02 -2.06 -10.14
N GLU A 109 16.06 -2.91 -10.48
CA GLU A 109 15.68 -3.21 -11.87
C GLU A 109 15.12 -1.96 -12.58
N THR A 110 14.35 -1.15 -11.86
CA THR A 110 13.79 0.10 -12.39
C THR A 110 14.89 1.13 -12.71
N VAL A 111 15.91 1.25 -11.87
CA VAL A 111 17.09 2.10 -12.13
C VAL A 111 17.82 1.61 -13.37
N GLU A 112 18.12 0.31 -13.46
CA GLU A 112 18.85 -0.25 -14.59
C GLU A 112 18.11 0.01 -15.90
N LYS A 113 16.79 -0.21 -15.92
CA LYS A 113 15.95 -0.01 -17.10
C LYS A 113 15.78 1.45 -17.50
N LEU A 114 15.67 2.37 -16.53
CA LEU A 114 15.29 3.77 -16.81
C LEU A 114 16.47 4.75 -16.80
N CYS A 115 17.56 4.42 -16.10
CA CYS A 115 18.74 5.26 -15.97
C CYS A 115 20.02 4.61 -16.50
N GLY A 116 20.08 3.28 -16.62
CA GLY A 116 21.31 2.59 -16.96
C GLY A 116 22.39 2.76 -15.88
N LYS A 117 23.66 2.86 -16.29
CA LYS A 117 24.83 2.90 -15.40
C LYS A 117 25.31 4.34 -15.14
N VAL A 118 24.54 5.10 -14.37
CA VAL A 118 24.80 6.51 -14.04
C VAL A 118 25.36 6.69 -12.62
N ILE A 119 26.13 7.75 -12.42
CA ILE A 119 26.83 8.02 -11.15
C ILE A 119 25.90 8.42 -9.98
N ALA A 120 24.67 8.82 -10.29
CA ALA A 120 23.63 9.07 -9.31
C ALA A 120 22.27 8.84 -9.94
N ALA A 121 21.33 8.29 -9.17
CA ALA A 121 19.95 8.16 -9.59
C ALA A 121 18.99 8.24 -8.41
N ARG A 122 17.75 8.63 -8.70
CA ARG A 122 16.61 8.58 -7.80
C ARG A 122 15.44 7.97 -8.55
N VAL A 123 14.76 7.02 -7.93
CA VAL A 123 13.49 6.47 -8.42
C VAL A 123 12.46 6.59 -7.31
N GLN A 124 11.36 7.28 -7.60
CA GLN A 124 10.20 7.40 -6.74
C GLN A 124 9.08 6.50 -7.27
N LEU A 125 8.69 5.53 -6.46
CA LEU A 125 7.46 4.77 -6.61
C LEU A 125 6.38 5.34 -5.67
N SER A 126 5.13 4.96 -5.85
CA SER A 126 3.99 5.45 -5.05
C SER A 126 4.08 5.10 -3.56
N GLY A 127 4.86 4.09 -3.20
CA GLY A 127 5.08 3.64 -1.82
C GLY A 127 6.46 3.87 -1.25
N CYS A 128 7.46 4.18 -2.06
CA CYS A 128 8.84 4.34 -1.59
C CYS A 128 9.69 5.07 -2.62
N TYR A 129 10.83 5.60 -2.21
CA TYR A 129 11.90 5.93 -3.13
C TYR A 129 13.23 5.40 -2.63
N LEU A 130 14.17 5.32 -3.56
CA LEU A 130 15.58 5.08 -3.28
C LEU A 130 16.39 6.05 -4.14
N LYS A 131 17.44 6.61 -3.55
CA LYS A 131 18.45 7.38 -4.27
C LYS A 131 19.84 6.87 -3.92
N TYR A 132 20.75 6.96 -4.87
CA TYR A 132 22.18 6.73 -4.66
C TYR A 132 22.99 7.76 -5.42
N GLU A 133 24.22 7.97 -4.97
CA GLU A 133 25.19 8.87 -5.58
C GLU A 133 26.63 8.48 -5.20
N VAL A 134 27.56 8.73 -6.11
CA VAL A 134 28.99 8.66 -5.82
C VAL A 134 29.44 9.81 -4.90
N ILE A 135 30.54 9.61 -4.18
CA ILE A 135 31.19 10.70 -3.44
C ILE A 135 31.49 11.89 -4.37
N GLY A 136 31.23 13.10 -3.87
CA GLY A 136 31.47 14.35 -4.60
C GLY A 136 30.38 14.71 -5.61
N PHE A 137 29.29 13.94 -5.70
CA PHE A 137 28.12 14.35 -6.46
C PHE A 137 27.53 15.64 -5.89
N LYS A 138 27.09 16.55 -6.78
CA LYS A 138 26.56 17.86 -6.38
C LYS A 138 25.23 17.66 -5.67
N GLN A 139 25.19 18.02 -4.38
CA GLN A 139 23.97 17.97 -3.58
C GLN A 139 22.97 19.04 -4.03
N ALA A 140 21.70 18.63 -4.12
CA ALA A 140 20.57 19.54 -4.27
C ALA A 140 20.18 20.13 -2.90
N SER A 141 19.60 21.33 -2.89
CA SER A 141 19.01 21.89 -1.67
C SER A 141 17.88 20.99 -1.17
N GLU A 142 17.59 21.00 0.12
CA GLU A 142 16.51 20.20 0.72
C GLU A 142 15.14 20.51 0.09
N THR A 143 14.95 21.75 -0.33
CA THR A 143 13.70 22.30 -0.87
C THR A 143 13.66 22.41 -2.38
N ASP A 144 14.68 21.89 -3.09
CA ASP A 144 14.68 21.88 -4.56
C ASP A 144 13.49 21.06 -5.07
N LEU A 145 12.69 21.66 -5.95
CA LEU A 145 11.54 21.01 -6.60
C LEU A 145 12.04 19.94 -7.58
N LEU A 146 11.76 18.66 -7.28
CA LEU A 146 12.16 17.53 -8.11
C LEU A 146 11.07 17.12 -9.11
N TYR A 147 9.82 17.09 -8.65
CA TYR A 147 8.71 16.64 -9.48
C TYR A 147 7.37 17.17 -8.97
N LYS A 148 6.41 17.35 -9.86
CA LYS A 148 5.03 17.70 -9.51
C LYS A 148 4.02 17.02 -10.44
N VAL A 149 2.84 16.76 -9.90
CA VAL A 149 1.63 16.43 -10.65
C VAL A 149 0.50 17.28 -10.09
N CYS A 150 -0.20 18.00 -10.96
CA CYS A 150 -1.41 18.73 -10.61
C CYS A 150 -2.60 18.03 -11.27
N GLY A 151 -3.72 17.92 -10.56
CA GLY A 151 -4.99 17.48 -11.14
C GLY A 151 -5.46 18.39 -12.28
N SER A 152 -6.18 17.81 -13.23
CA SER A 152 -6.78 18.57 -14.35
C SER A 152 -8.03 19.33 -13.94
N THR A 153 -8.73 18.86 -12.91
CA THR A 153 -9.91 19.53 -12.37
C THR A 153 -9.50 20.65 -11.44
N GLN A 154 -10.15 21.80 -11.62
CA GLN A 154 -9.94 22.97 -10.78
C GLN A 154 -11.21 23.24 -9.97
N ALA A 155 -11.01 23.76 -8.76
CA ALA A 155 -12.07 24.37 -7.98
C ALA A 155 -11.57 25.76 -7.58
N SER A 156 -12.36 26.77 -7.93
CA SER A 156 -12.13 28.15 -7.55
C SER A 156 -13.19 28.57 -6.55
N GLY A 157 -12.79 29.25 -5.48
CA GLY A 157 -13.71 29.75 -4.46
C GLY A 157 -13.10 29.72 -3.07
N THR A 158 -13.51 30.69 -2.24
CA THR A 158 -12.99 30.90 -0.89
C THR A 158 -13.13 29.66 0.00
N GLU A 159 -14.20 28.88 -0.13
CA GLU A 159 -14.40 27.68 0.69
C GLU A 159 -13.37 26.57 0.41
N PHE A 160 -13.06 26.29 -0.87
CA PHE A 160 -12.07 25.28 -1.22
C PHE A 160 -10.68 25.70 -0.72
N GLU A 161 -10.28 26.95 -0.97
CA GLU A 161 -8.99 27.47 -0.56
C GLU A 161 -8.82 27.45 0.96
N GLN A 162 -9.85 27.84 1.72
CA GLN A 162 -9.84 27.80 3.18
C GLN A 162 -9.68 26.38 3.71
N ARG A 163 -10.44 25.41 3.17
CA ARG A 163 -10.32 24.00 3.58
C ARG A 163 -8.95 23.42 3.22
N ARG A 164 -8.44 23.74 2.02
CA ARG A 164 -7.11 23.33 1.55
C ARG A 164 -6.01 23.87 2.47
N ASP A 165 -6.06 25.16 2.76
CA ASP A 165 -5.04 25.82 3.58
C ASP A 165 -5.07 25.35 5.04
N SER A 166 -6.25 25.06 5.59
CA SER A 166 -6.40 24.39 6.89
C SER A 166 -5.79 22.99 6.89
N ALA A 167 -6.01 22.19 5.84
CA ALA A 167 -5.38 20.88 5.69
C ALA A 167 -3.86 20.99 5.56
N PHE A 168 -3.35 22.01 4.85
CA PHE A 168 -1.91 22.29 4.73
C PHE A 168 -1.27 22.66 6.06
N ASN A 169 -1.93 23.47 6.88
CA ASN A 169 -1.44 23.76 8.23
C ASN A 169 -1.41 22.48 9.09
N ALA A 170 -2.45 21.64 9.00
CA ALA A 170 -2.51 20.39 9.73
C ALA A 170 -1.36 19.43 9.36
N VAL A 171 -1.01 19.30 8.07
CA VAL A 171 0.11 18.45 7.65
C VAL A 171 1.46 19.02 8.07
N VAL A 172 1.68 20.34 7.99
CA VAL A 172 2.93 20.98 8.46
C VAL A 172 3.12 20.75 9.96
N SER A 173 2.10 20.94 10.79
CA SER A 173 2.19 20.65 12.22
C SER A 173 2.28 19.14 12.49
N GLY A 174 1.57 18.33 11.71
CA GLY A 174 1.49 16.90 11.85
C GLY A 174 2.83 16.20 11.71
N VAL A 175 3.62 16.56 10.68
CA VAL A 175 4.95 15.98 10.46
C VAL A 175 5.97 16.36 11.54
N GLN A 176 5.71 17.40 12.32
CA GLN A 176 6.54 17.83 13.45
C GLN A 176 6.16 17.15 14.77
N SER A 177 5.02 16.44 14.81
CA SER A 177 4.44 15.85 16.03
C SER A 177 4.68 14.34 16.14
N GLY A 178 4.75 13.81 17.37
CA GLY A 178 4.85 12.36 17.63
C GLY A 178 6.10 11.68 17.05
N ASN A 179 5.92 10.55 16.36
CA ASN A 179 6.96 9.82 15.61
C ASN A 179 7.33 10.52 14.27
N GLY A 180 7.20 11.85 14.25
CA GLY A 180 6.98 12.69 13.08
C GLY A 180 8.09 12.71 12.03
N SER A 181 7.78 12.09 10.89
CA SER A 181 8.31 12.39 9.55
C SER A 181 7.29 11.99 8.46
N PHE A 182 6.07 11.61 8.87
CA PHE A 182 4.97 11.20 8.02
C PHE A 182 3.67 11.59 8.70
N TYR A 183 2.74 12.15 7.94
CA TYR A 183 1.41 12.51 8.41
C TYR A 183 0.38 12.24 7.31
N THR A 184 -0.79 11.77 7.73
CA THR A 184 -2.00 11.75 6.91
C THR A 184 -3.14 12.29 7.72
N GLY A 185 -4.05 13.00 7.06
CA GLY A 185 -5.21 13.59 7.72
C GLY A 185 -6.23 14.09 6.73
N ALA A 186 -7.39 14.47 7.25
CA ALA A 186 -8.43 15.11 6.49
C ALA A 186 -8.90 16.37 7.23
N TYR A 187 -9.14 17.43 6.47
CA TYR A 187 -9.87 18.60 6.93
C TYR A 187 -11.11 18.74 6.06
N GLU A 188 -12.27 18.39 6.62
CA GLU A 188 -13.55 18.33 5.92
C GLU A 188 -13.49 17.51 4.61
N SER A 189 -13.44 18.21 3.47
CA SER A 189 -13.40 17.63 2.12
C SER A 189 -12.00 17.51 1.53
N VAL A 190 -10.93 17.84 2.27
CA VAL A 190 -9.55 17.75 1.78
C VAL A 190 -8.79 16.68 2.54
N PHE A 191 -8.32 15.65 1.84
CA PHE A 191 -7.34 14.70 2.36
C PHE A 191 -5.93 15.20 2.05
N VAL A 192 -5.01 15.08 3.01
CA VAL A 192 -3.60 15.45 2.89
C VAL A 192 -2.68 14.35 3.38
N LEU A 193 -1.52 14.26 2.74
CA LEU A 193 -0.39 13.45 3.15
C LEU A 193 0.87 14.31 3.05
N GLY A 194 1.72 14.24 4.05
CA GLY A 194 3.05 14.86 4.03
C GLY A 194 4.09 13.91 4.60
N GLN A 195 5.29 13.94 4.03
CA GLN A 195 6.37 13.08 4.46
C GLN A 195 7.73 13.70 4.21
N CYS A 196 8.65 13.47 5.13
CA CYS A 196 10.05 13.86 5.09
C CYS A 196 10.95 12.64 4.92
N GLU A 197 12.15 12.86 4.39
CA GLU A 197 13.26 11.93 4.46
C GLU A 197 13.66 11.73 5.93
N GLY A 198 13.89 10.50 6.35
CA GLY A 198 14.06 10.13 7.76
C GLY A 198 15.32 10.65 8.43
N ASP A 199 16.19 11.37 7.73
CA ASP A 199 17.37 12.04 8.30
C ASP A 199 17.13 13.51 8.67
N LEU A 200 15.98 14.08 8.33
CA LEU A 200 15.63 15.45 8.73
C LEU A 200 15.26 15.54 10.21
N SER A 201 15.67 16.65 10.84
CA SER A 201 15.13 17.01 12.15
C SER A 201 13.64 17.36 12.05
N ARG A 202 12.92 17.35 13.17
CA ARG A 202 11.49 17.75 13.19
C ARG A 202 11.29 19.17 12.66
N SER A 203 12.19 20.08 12.99
CA SER A 203 12.11 21.47 12.52
C SER A 203 12.30 21.54 11.01
N ASP A 204 13.35 20.91 10.49
CA ASP A 204 13.68 20.92 9.06
C ASP A 204 12.62 20.21 8.24
N CYS A 205 12.05 19.13 8.77
CA CYS A 205 10.92 18.44 8.18
C CYS A 205 9.70 19.36 8.01
N GLY A 206 9.31 20.10 9.07
CA GLY A 206 8.22 21.08 8.98
C GLY A 206 8.52 22.20 7.97
N ASN A 207 9.75 22.71 7.94
CA ASN A 207 10.17 23.73 6.98
C ASN A 207 10.16 23.22 5.53
N CYS A 208 10.59 21.98 5.30
CA CYS A 208 10.54 21.36 3.99
C CYS A 208 9.09 21.19 3.52
N VAL A 209 8.20 20.64 4.36
CA VAL A 209 6.79 20.46 3.99
C VAL A 209 6.10 21.81 3.78
N LYS A 210 6.43 22.84 4.56
CA LYS A 210 5.97 24.22 4.31
C LYS A 210 6.42 24.74 2.94
N SER A 211 7.67 24.50 2.56
CA SER A 211 8.19 24.85 1.22
C SER A 211 7.48 24.07 0.11
N ALA A 212 7.09 22.82 0.38
CA ALA A 212 6.31 22.01 -0.55
C ALA A 212 4.88 22.56 -0.71
N VAL A 213 4.26 23.05 0.36
CA VAL A 213 2.98 23.77 0.32
C VAL A 213 3.07 25.05 -0.53
N GLU A 214 4.12 25.85 -0.34
CA GLU A 214 4.35 27.06 -1.14
C GLU A 214 4.54 26.71 -2.63
N SER A 215 5.25 25.61 -2.90
CA SER A 215 5.38 25.05 -4.24
C SER A 215 4.02 24.62 -4.80
N VAL A 216 3.15 23.96 -4.03
CA VAL A 216 1.79 23.64 -4.47
C VAL A 216 1.03 24.89 -4.88
N LYS A 217 1.04 25.95 -4.07
CA LYS A 217 0.31 27.19 -4.33
C LYS A 217 0.79 27.89 -5.61
N THR A 218 2.10 27.90 -5.85
CA THR A 218 2.69 28.55 -7.04
C THR A 218 2.65 27.68 -8.29
N GLN A 219 2.69 26.35 -8.14
CA GLN A 219 2.89 25.42 -9.25
C GLN A 219 1.62 24.68 -9.69
N CYS A 220 0.61 24.58 -8.81
CA CYS A 220 -0.65 23.86 -9.05
C CYS A 220 -1.92 24.70 -8.81
N SER A 221 -1.80 25.98 -8.41
CA SER A 221 -2.89 26.98 -8.26
C SER A 221 -4.20 26.38 -7.74
N ASP A 222 -5.24 26.34 -8.58
CA ASP A 222 -6.63 26.03 -8.23
C ASP A 222 -6.96 24.54 -8.45
N SER A 223 -5.95 23.73 -8.70
CA SER A 223 -6.12 22.29 -8.86
C SER A 223 -6.72 21.68 -7.59
N ILE A 224 -7.67 20.75 -7.75
CA ILE A 224 -8.30 20.07 -6.61
C ILE A 224 -7.44 18.96 -6.01
N SER A 225 -6.34 18.61 -6.68
CA SER A 225 -5.37 17.64 -6.19
C SER A 225 -3.96 17.99 -6.66
N ALA A 226 -2.96 17.66 -5.87
CA ALA A 226 -1.58 17.74 -6.33
C ALA A 226 -0.69 16.77 -5.56
N GLN A 227 0.43 16.42 -6.18
CA GLN A 227 1.58 15.82 -5.53
C GLN A 227 2.81 16.67 -5.87
N VAL A 228 3.52 17.15 -4.87
CA VAL A 228 4.73 17.97 -5.05
C VAL A 228 5.86 17.35 -4.25
N TYR A 229 6.92 16.95 -4.95
CA TYR A 229 8.10 16.29 -4.41
C TYR A 229 9.27 17.26 -4.44
N LEU A 230 9.76 17.61 -3.25
CA LEU A 230 11.03 18.28 -3.06
C LEU A 230 12.14 17.24 -2.82
N ASN A 231 13.38 17.69 -2.69
CA ASN A 231 14.51 16.79 -2.50
C ASN A 231 14.39 15.92 -1.24
N LYS A 232 13.96 16.52 -0.12
CA LYS A 232 13.88 15.85 1.19
C LYS A 232 12.47 15.67 1.75
N CYS A 233 11.42 16.08 1.05
CA CYS A 233 10.04 15.87 1.49
C CYS A 233 9.06 15.93 0.33
N TYR A 234 7.81 15.53 0.57
CA TYR A 234 6.72 15.75 -0.38
C TYR A 234 5.39 15.99 0.32
N ILE A 235 4.46 16.61 -0.41
CA ILE A 235 3.06 16.76 -0.03
C ILE A 235 2.16 16.19 -1.13
N SER A 236 1.07 15.56 -0.73
CA SER A 236 -0.02 15.13 -1.59
C SER A 236 -1.34 15.60 -1.00
N TYR A 237 -2.26 16.08 -1.82
CA TYR A 237 -3.64 16.35 -1.39
C TYR A 237 -4.65 16.00 -2.46
N SER A 238 -5.87 15.75 -2.04
CA SER A 238 -7.02 15.55 -2.91
C SER A 238 -8.29 16.07 -2.25
N TYR A 239 -9.07 16.83 -3.00
CA TYR A 239 -10.34 17.37 -2.58
C TYR A 239 -11.50 16.53 -3.11
N TYR A 240 -12.44 16.23 -2.21
CA TYR A 240 -13.61 15.40 -2.42
C TYR A 240 -14.85 16.24 -2.11
N PRO A 241 -15.60 16.74 -3.12
CA PRO A 241 -16.74 17.63 -2.89
C PRO A 241 -17.79 17.08 -1.90
N ASN A 242 -17.94 15.75 -1.85
CA ASN A 242 -18.87 15.05 -0.97
C ASN A 242 -18.28 14.68 0.40
N GLY A 243 -17.12 15.26 0.76
CA GLY A 243 -16.37 14.92 1.96
C GLY A 243 -15.37 13.79 1.75
N VAL A 244 -14.33 13.75 2.58
CA VAL A 244 -13.40 12.61 2.63
C VAL A 244 -14.14 11.46 3.33
N ALA A 245 -14.24 10.30 2.67
CA ALA A 245 -14.75 9.11 3.33
C ALA A 245 -13.93 8.88 4.61
N SER A 246 -14.60 8.73 5.75
CA SER A 246 -13.94 8.62 7.06
C SER A 246 -13.06 7.38 7.12
N ILE A 247 -11.80 7.53 6.71
CA ILE A 247 -10.74 6.57 6.98
C ILE A 247 -10.51 6.69 8.48
N SER A 248 -11.06 5.76 9.26
CA SER A 248 -10.76 5.71 10.69
C SER A 248 -9.25 5.62 10.85
N SER A 249 -8.66 6.69 11.37
CA SER A 249 -7.24 6.80 11.68
C SER A 249 -6.87 5.61 12.56
N ALA A 250 -6.19 4.60 11.99
CA ALA A 250 -5.68 3.47 12.74
C ALA A 250 -4.46 3.95 13.53
N SER A 251 -4.72 4.57 14.68
CA SER A 251 -3.73 4.94 15.68
C SER A 251 -4.39 4.79 17.05
N GLY A 252 -4.27 3.59 17.63
CA GLY A 252 -4.74 3.29 18.99
C GLY A 252 -5.60 2.03 19.10
N VAL A 253 -4.94 0.91 19.47
CA VAL A 253 -5.44 -0.20 20.31
C VAL A 253 -6.94 -0.56 20.23
N GLY A 254 -7.24 -1.75 19.67
CA GLY A 254 -8.40 -2.56 20.07
C GLY A 254 -9.48 -2.85 19.01
N THR A 255 -9.16 -3.46 17.87
CA THR A 255 -10.18 -3.99 16.95
C THR A 255 -10.78 -5.30 17.47
N ARG A 256 -11.96 -5.20 18.10
CA ARG A 256 -12.88 -6.32 18.36
C ARG A 256 -14.26 -6.15 17.72
N GLN A 257 -14.40 -5.35 16.67
CA GLN A 257 -15.72 -5.10 16.06
C GLN A 257 -15.86 -5.38 14.55
N HIS A 258 -14.77 -5.55 13.78
CA HIS A 258 -14.92 -5.91 12.36
C HIS A 258 -15.11 -7.42 12.13
N THR A 259 -14.62 -8.26 13.04
CA THR A 259 -14.79 -9.72 12.98
C THR A 259 -16.23 -10.15 13.22
N GLN A 260 -17.02 -9.39 14.00
CA GLN A 260 -18.40 -9.76 14.36
C GLN A 260 -19.40 -9.64 13.20
N ARG A 261 -19.29 -8.63 12.32
CA ARG A 261 -20.20 -8.48 11.17
C ARG A 261 -19.97 -9.53 10.09
N THR A 262 -18.70 -9.83 9.78
CA THR A 262 -18.36 -10.84 8.77
C THR A 262 -18.68 -12.26 9.24
N VAL A 263 -18.43 -12.57 10.52
CA VAL A 263 -18.78 -13.88 11.10
C VAL A 263 -20.29 -14.06 11.21
N ALA A 264 -21.06 -13.02 11.55
CA ALA A 264 -22.53 -13.11 11.64
C ALA A 264 -23.18 -13.44 10.29
N ILE A 265 -22.67 -12.88 9.18
CA ILE A 265 -23.18 -13.16 7.82
C ILE A 265 -22.77 -14.57 7.36
N ALA A 266 -21.53 -14.99 7.63
CA ALA A 266 -21.04 -16.31 7.27
C ALA A 266 -21.75 -17.45 8.04
N VAL A 267 -21.94 -17.28 9.35
CA VAL A 267 -22.64 -18.26 10.20
C VAL A 267 -24.14 -18.30 9.89
N GLY A 268 -24.75 -17.14 9.61
CA GLY A 268 -26.17 -17.06 9.20
C GLY A 268 -26.45 -17.76 7.87
N GLY A 269 -25.57 -17.61 6.88
CA GLY A 269 -25.69 -18.28 5.57
C GLY A 269 -25.61 -19.80 5.66
N VAL A 270 -24.68 -20.33 6.46
CA VAL A 270 -24.52 -21.78 6.66
C VAL A 270 -25.70 -22.39 7.42
N ALA A 271 -26.20 -21.70 8.45
CA ALA A 271 -27.38 -22.15 9.19
C ALA A 271 -28.66 -22.16 8.32
N ALA A 272 -28.84 -21.13 7.49
CA ALA A 272 -29.98 -21.05 6.57
C ALA A 272 -29.95 -22.15 5.50
N LEU A 273 -28.79 -22.42 4.90
CA LEU A 273 -28.60 -23.51 3.95
C LEU A 273 -28.85 -24.88 4.60
N GLY A 274 -28.34 -25.11 5.81
CA GLY A 274 -28.58 -26.33 6.57
C GLY A 274 -30.07 -26.55 6.87
N PHE A 275 -30.78 -25.51 7.30
CA PHE A 275 -32.21 -25.57 7.57
C PHE A 275 -33.03 -25.87 6.29
N LEU A 276 -32.68 -25.24 5.17
CA LEU A 276 -33.31 -25.48 3.88
C LEU A 276 -33.18 -26.95 3.43
N ILE A 277 -31.99 -27.55 3.61
CA ILE A 277 -31.75 -28.96 3.27
C ILE A 277 -32.61 -29.88 4.16
N VAL A 278 -32.70 -29.62 5.46
CA VAL A 278 -33.57 -30.39 6.38
C VAL A 278 -35.04 -30.28 5.98
N CYS A 279 -35.52 -29.07 5.66
CA CYS A 279 -36.89 -28.88 5.16
C CYS A 279 -37.15 -29.66 3.87
N LEU A 280 -36.22 -29.64 2.91
CA LEU A 280 -36.35 -30.39 1.66
C LEU A 280 -36.36 -31.90 1.87
N MET A 281 -35.57 -32.41 2.81
CA MET A 281 -35.60 -33.83 3.21
C MET A 281 -36.93 -34.22 3.85
N PHE A 282 -37.50 -33.35 4.68
CA PHE A 282 -38.81 -33.57 5.32
C PHE A 282 -39.96 -33.54 4.31
N VAL A 283 -39.94 -32.61 3.36
CA VAL A 283 -40.91 -32.56 2.26
C VAL A 283 -40.82 -33.83 1.40
N LYS A 284 -39.60 -34.30 1.08
CA LYS A 284 -39.39 -35.56 0.34
C LYS A 284 -39.89 -36.78 1.11
N SER A 285 -39.71 -36.84 2.44
CA SER A 285 -40.20 -37.97 3.25
C SER A 285 -41.73 -38.00 3.32
N VAL A 286 -42.38 -36.83 3.42
CA VAL A 286 -43.84 -36.71 3.38
C VAL A 286 -44.40 -37.03 1.98
N ALA A 287 -43.75 -36.57 0.91
CA ALA A 287 -44.14 -36.88 -0.47
C ALA A 287 -44.01 -38.38 -0.78
N LYS A 288 -42.95 -39.04 -0.26
CA LYS A 288 -42.78 -40.49 -0.38
C LYS A 288 -43.85 -41.27 0.40
N LYS A 289 -44.26 -40.76 1.57
CA LYS A 289 -45.35 -41.34 2.38
C LYS A 289 -46.73 -41.19 1.72
N ARG A 290 -46.96 -40.14 0.92
CA ARG A 290 -48.20 -39.96 0.14
C ARG A 290 -48.24 -40.81 -1.13
N ARG A 291 -47.11 -41.01 -1.82
CA ARG A 291 -47.02 -41.92 -2.97
C ARG A 291 -47.28 -43.38 -2.58
N GLY A 292 -46.75 -43.85 -1.45
CA GLY A 292 -47.02 -45.19 -0.95
C GLY A 292 -48.46 -45.46 -0.47
N LYS A 293 -49.33 -44.44 -0.43
CA LYS A 293 -50.75 -44.59 -0.06
C LYS A 293 -51.69 -44.60 -1.27
N HIS A 294 -51.19 -44.29 -2.47
CA HIS A 294 -51.98 -44.27 -3.71
C HIS A 294 -51.85 -45.56 -4.53
N ASP A 295 -50.85 -46.41 -4.22
CA ASP A 295 -50.64 -47.70 -4.87
C ASP A 295 -51.29 -48.88 -4.10
N GLY A 296 -52.19 -48.59 -3.16
CA GLY A 296 -52.86 -49.56 -2.27
C GLY A 296 -54.37 -49.70 -2.49
N TRP A 297 -54.87 -49.37 -3.69
CA TRP A 297 -56.21 -49.75 -4.14
C TRP A 297 -56.06 -50.46 -5.50
N ASN A 298 -55.77 -51.76 -5.43
CA ASN A 298 -56.19 -52.81 -6.36
C ASN A 298 -56.09 -54.14 -5.61
#